data_AF-D3DHK5-F1
#
_entry.id   AF-D3DHK5-F1
#
_cell.length_a   1.000
_cell.length_b   1.000
_cell.length_c   1.000
_cell.angle_alpha   90.00
_cell.angle_beta   90.00
_cell.angle_gamma   90.00
#
_symmetry.space_group_name_H-M   'P 1'
#
loop_
_entity.id
_entity.type
_entity.pdbx_description
1 polymer ?
#
loop_
_entity_poly.entity_id
_entity_poly.type
_entity_poly.pdbx_seq_one_letter_code
_entity_poly.pdbx_strand_id
1 'polypeptide(L)'
;MSFRGAWNKRGRLIEDPDTFLKLYKKTQRIYKRVRKVQHTESLFQRALEKYKKVWDEYRSLVNKRAWVDPKLWKRIRLMNQTGDRKVVKTYSRDTTIIPEFVGHTIAVHNGKTFVPVYITADMVGHKLGEFAPTRTFKGHPEKSAKVAKKK
;
A
#
# COMPACT_ATOMS: atom_id res chain seq x y z
N MET A 1 -2.97 -10.58 11.21
CA MET A 1 -1.90 -11.04 10.29
C MET A 1 -1.74 -10.02 9.17
N SER A 2 -0.67 -9.22 9.20
CA SER A 2 -0.40 -8.22 8.16
C SER A 2 0.18 -8.90 6.92
N PHE A 3 -0.64 -9.04 5.87
CA PHE A 3 -0.20 -9.43 4.54
C PHE A 3 0.71 -8.33 4.01
N ARG A 4 2.04 -8.54 3.98
CA ARG A 4 2.98 -7.50 3.52
C ARG A 4 4.12 -8.09 2.71
N GLY A 5 4.45 -7.40 1.63
CA GLY A 5 5.62 -7.59 0.79
C GLY A 5 5.35 -7.47 -0.71
N ALA A 6 5.97 -6.50 -1.38
CA ALA A 6 6.09 -6.42 -2.85
C ALA A 6 7.49 -6.83 -3.35
N TRP A 7 8.34 -7.31 -2.44
CA TRP A 7 9.70 -7.76 -2.70
C TRP A 7 9.77 -9.28 -2.61
N ASN A 8 10.64 -9.92 -3.38
CA ASN A 8 10.95 -11.33 -3.29
C ASN A 8 11.98 -11.63 -2.18
N LYS A 9 12.19 -12.91 -1.87
CA LYS A 9 13.18 -13.35 -0.85
C LYS A 9 14.62 -12.98 -1.20
N ARG A 10 14.91 -12.72 -2.47
CA ARG A 10 16.22 -12.26 -2.96
C ARG A 10 16.40 -10.73 -2.85
N GLY A 11 15.43 -10.03 -2.27
CA GLY A 11 15.48 -8.58 -2.07
C GLY A 11 15.18 -7.75 -3.32
N ARG A 12 14.73 -8.37 -4.42
CA ARG A 12 14.30 -7.67 -5.64
C ARG A 12 12.79 -7.43 -5.63
N LEU A 13 12.33 -6.41 -6.35
CA LEU A 13 10.90 -6.17 -6.55
C LEU A 13 10.26 -7.36 -7.30
N ILE A 14 8.99 -7.65 -7.02
CA ILE A 14 8.24 -8.62 -7.83
C ILE A 14 8.05 -8.05 -9.23
N GLU A 15 8.23 -8.85 -10.28
CA GLU A 15 8.19 -8.35 -11.66
C GLU A 15 6.77 -8.26 -12.22
N ASP A 16 5.79 -8.98 -11.64
CA ASP A 16 4.39 -8.99 -12.08
C ASP A 16 3.39 -8.58 -10.98
N PRO A 17 2.86 -7.34 -11.01
CA PRO A 17 1.82 -6.87 -10.11
C PRO A 17 0.51 -7.66 -10.25
N ASP A 18 0.21 -8.19 -11.43
CA ASP A 18 -1.04 -8.88 -11.72
C ASP A 18 -1.13 -10.27 -11.09
N THR A 19 -0.04 -11.03 -11.16
CA THR A 19 0.06 -12.32 -10.48
C THR A 19 -0.01 -12.12 -8.97
N PHE A 20 0.70 -11.11 -8.45
CA PHE A 20 0.66 -10.71 -7.05
C PHE A 20 -0.75 -10.30 -6.60
N LEU A 21 -1.47 -9.47 -7.38
CA LEU A 21 -2.84 -9.06 -7.06
C LEU A 21 -3.83 -10.23 -7.06
N LYS A 22 -3.72 -11.14 -8.04
CA LYS A 22 -4.54 -12.36 -8.13
C LYS A 22 -4.31 -13.24 -6.88
N LEU A 23 -3.05 -13.49 -6.55
CA LEU A 23 -2.66 -14.28 -5.38
C LEU A 23 -3.15 -13.64 -4.08
N TYR A 24 -2.91 -12.34 -3.90
CA TYR A 24 -3.39 -11.58 -2.74
C TYR A 24 -4.92 -11.69 -2.55
N LYS A 25 -5.70 -11.47 -3.61
CA LYS A 25 -7.17 -11.61 -3.57
C LYS A 25 -7.62 -13.05 -3.27
N LYS A 26 -6.93 -14.06 -3.83
CA LYS A 26 -7.19 -15.48 -3.58
C LYS A 26 -6.97 -15.82 -2.11
N THR A 27 -5.85 -15.39 -1.53
CA THR A 27 -5.52 -15.58 -0.11
C THR A 27 -6.56 -14.90 0.79
N GLN A 28 -6.96 -13.67 0.49
CA GLN A 28 -8.01 -12.95 1.24
C GLN A 28 -9.35 -13.68 1.22
N ARG A 29 -9.77 -14.21 0.06
CA ARG A 29 -11.02 -14.97 -0.07
C ARG A 29 -10.99 -16.26 0.75
N ILE A 30 -9.87 -16.99 0.71
CA ILE A 30 -9.71 -18.24 1.47
C ILE A 30 -9.70 -17.95 2.97
N TYR A 31 -8.97 -16.92 3.42
CA TYR A 31 -8.95 -16.51 4.83
C TYR A 31 -10.36 -16.18 5.35
N LYS A 32 -11.14 -15.39 4.58
CA LYS A 32 -12.54 -15.09 4.93
C LYS A 32 -13.40 -16.34 5.02
N ARG A 33 -13.15 -17.35 4.18
CA ARG A 33 -13.86 -18.64 4.21
C ARG A 33 -13.48 -19.45 5.44
N VAL A 34 -12.20 -19.57 5.77
CA VAL A 34 -11.71 -20.23 7.00
C VAL A 34 -12.40 -19.62 8.23
N ARG A 35 -12.46 -18.28 8.31
CA ARG A 35 -13.14 -17.56 9.39
C ARG A 35 -14.66 -17.80 9.45
N LYS A 36 -15.32 -18.23 8.38
CA LYS A 36 -16.76 -18.53 8.40
C LYS A 36 -17.08 -19.96 8.81
N VAL A 37 -16.14 -20.89 8.66
CA VAL A 37 -16.36 -22.35 8.74
C VAL A 37 -15.84 -22.92 10.08
N GLN A 38 -15.56 -22.06 11.04
CA GLN A 38 -14.93 -22.40 12.34
C GLN A 38 -15.76 -23.37 13.20
N HIS A 39 -17.07 -23.48 12.97
CA HIS A 39 -17.98 -24.28 13.81
C HIS A 39 -18.00 -25.78 13.46
N THR A 40 -17.38 -26.18 12.35
CA THR A 40 -17.38 -27.57 11.86
C THR A 40 -15.96 -28.04 11.64
N GLU A 41 -15.49 -28.98 12.46
CA GLU A 41 -14.09 -29.45 12.51
C GLU A 41 -13.58 -29.92 11.13
N SER A 42 -14.34 -30.79 10.45
CA SER A 42 -13.94 -31.38 9.16
C SER A 42 -13.83 -30.36 8.02
N LEU A 43 -14.73 -29.38 7.97
CA LEU A 43 -14.72 -28.32 6.97
C LEU A 43 -13.65 -27.26 7.29
N PHE A 44 -13.37 -27.04 8.58
CA PHE A 44 -12.34 -26.14 9.05
C PHE A 44 -10.94 -26.65 8.67
N GLN A 45 -10.64 -27.93 8.92
CA GLN A 45 -9.36 -28.53 8.55
C GLN A 45 -9.11 -28.50 7.03
N ARG A 46 -10.10 -28.86 6.22
CA ARG A 46 -10.01 -28.75 4.74
C ARG A 46 -9.76 -27.31 4.28
N ALA A 47 -10.41 -26.34 4.92
CA ALA A 47 -10.21 -24.92 4.62
C ALA A 47 -8.82 -24.43 5.05
N LEU A 48 -8.30 -24.92 6.19
CA LEU A 48 -6.96 -24.62 6.69
C LEU A 48 -5.86 -25.19 5.80
N GLU A 49 -5.96 -26.44 5.35
CA GLU A 49 -5.00 -27.02 4.41
C GLU A 49 -4.94 -26.22 3.11
N LYS A 50 -6.12 -25.86 2.58
CA LYS A 50 -6.22 -25.00 1.40
C LYS A 50 -5.60 -23.62 1.62
N TYR A 51 -5.78 -23.05 2.81
CA TYR A 51 -5.15 -21.79 3.20
C TYR A 51 -3.63 -21.91 3.30
N LYS A 52 -3.12 -22.91 4.02
CA LYS A 52 -1.68 -23.17 4.17
C LYS A 52 -0.99 -23.30 2.81
N LYS A 53 -1.54 -24.12 1.91
CA LYS A 53 -1.01 -24.29 0.55
C LYS A 53 -0.89 -22.97 -0.22
N VAL A 54 -1.94 -22.14 -0.21
CA VAL A 54 -1.93 -20.84 -0.91
C VAL A 54 -1.05 -19.81 -0.19
N TRP A 55 -0.97 -19.89 1.13
CA TRP A 55 -0.13 -19.00 1.93
C TRP A 55 1.36 -19.31 1.77
N ASP A 56 1.73 -20.59 1.66
CA ASP A 56 3.10 -21.02 1.37
C ASP A 56 3.54 -20.59 -0.03
N GLU A 57 2.64 -20.70 -1.02
CA GLU A 57 2.82 -20.14 -2.37
C GLU A 57 3.03 -18.61 -2.32
N TYR A 58 2.23 -17.88 -1.53
CA TYR A 58 2.40 -16.43 -1.36
C TYR A 58 3.70 -16.08 -0.61
N ARG A 59 4.03 -16.83 0.44
CA ARG A 59 5.21 -16.60 1.29
C ARG A 59 6.50 -16.97 0.59
N SER A 60 6.49 -17.90 -0.36
CA SER A 60 7.66 -18.21 -1.19
C SER A 60 8.02 -17.03 -2.10
N LEU A 61 7.01 -16.33 -2.61
CA LEU A 61 7.14 -15.18 -3.51
C LEU A 61 7.48 -13.87 -2.81
N VAL A 62 7.07 -13.70 -1.55
CA VAL A 62 7.01 -12.39 -0.89
C VAL A 62 7.87 -12.30 0.38
N ASN A 63 8.68 -11.24 0.48
CA ASN A 63 9.45 -10.83 1.65
C ASN A 63 8.71 -9.70 2.39
N LYS A 64 8.62 -9.80 3.72
CA LYS A 64 7.80 -8.95 4.60
C LYS A 64 8.25 -7.50 4.75
N ARG A 65 9.35 -7.10 4.09
CA ARG A 65 10.03 -5.81 4.34
C ARG A 65 9.17 -4.59 4.02
N ALA A 66 8.64 -4.50 2.81
CA ALA A 66 7.92 -3.31 2.37
C ALA A 66 6.66 -3.68 1.59
N TRP A 67 5.59 -2.93 1.81
CA TRP A 67 4.29 -3.15 1.17
C TRP A 67 4.08 -2.12 0.07
N VAL A 68 3.48 -2.55 -1.04
CA VAL A 68 3.00 -1.68 -2.11
C VAL A 68 1.58 -2.13 -2.41
N ASP A 69 0.63 -1.19 -2.46
CA ASP A 69 -0.73 -1.50 -2.88
C ASP A 69 -0.72 -1.98 -4.34
N PRO A 70 -1.09 -3.24 -4.61
CA PRO A 70 -1.03 -3.75 -5.98
C PRO A 70 -1.97 -3.04 -6.95
N LYS A 71 -3.06 -2.42 -6.46
CA LYS A 71 -3.95 -1.62 -7.34
C LYS A 71 -3.27 -0.34 -7.80
N LEU A 72 -2.61 0.37 -6.87
CA LEU A 72 -1.85 1.58 -7.18
C LEU A 72 -0.70 1.25 -8.13
N TRP A 73 0.06 0.20 -7.83
CA TRP A 73 1.18 -0.22 -8.65
C TRP A 73 0.77 -0.58 -10.08
N LYS A 74 -0.31 -1.35 -10.26
CA LYS A 74 -0.83 -1.69 -11.59
C LYS A 74 -1.18 -0.43 -12.40
N ARG A 75 -1.81 0.56 -11.78
CA ARG A 75 -2.18 1.82 -12.46
C ARG A 75 -0.95 2.59 -12.92
N ILE A 76 0.05 2.73 -12.05
CA ILE A 76 1.29 3.45 -12.36
C ILE A 76 2.08 2.72 -13.44
N ARG A 77 2.16 1.38 -13.38
CA ARG A 77 2.83 0.62 -14.43
C ARG A 77 2.17 0.80 -15.80
N LEU A 78 0.83 0.82 -15.85
CA LEU A 78 0.11 1.11 -17.09
C LEU A 78 0.41 2.54 -17.59
N MET A 79 0.45 3.51 -16.69
CA MET A 79 0.78 4.90 -17.01
C MET A 79 2.21 5.05 -17.54
N ASN A 80 3.17 4.32 -16.97
CA ASN A 80 4.53 4.25 -17.48
C ASN A 80 4.60 3.69 -18.90
N GLN A 81 3.75 2.71 -19.23
CA GLN A 81 3.67 2.14 -20.58
C GLN A 81 2.99 3.09 -21.58
N THR A 82 1.98 3.83 -21.17
CA THR A 82 1.25 4.77 -22.05
C THR A 82 1.88 6.16 -22.11
N GLY A 83 2.80 6.49 -21.20
CA GLY A 83 3.38 7.83 -21.05
C GLY A 83 2.46 8.83 -20.35
N ASP A 84 1.33 8.39 -19.80
CA ASP A 84 0.35 9.25 -19.12
C ASP A 84 0.85 9.74 -17.76
N ARG A 85 0.73 11.03 -17.46
CA ARG A 85 1.11 11.62 -16.16
C ARG A 85 -0.07 12.15 -15.34
N LYS A 86 -1.20 11.44 -15.38
CA LYS A 86 -2.42 11.88 -14.66
C LYS A 86 -2.27 11.69 -13.15
N VAL A 87 -2.89 12.56 -12.37
CA VAL A 87 -2.86 12.48 -10.91
C VAL A 87 -3.62 11.25 -10.41
N VAL A 88 -2.95 10.37 -9.67
CA VAL A 88 -3.56 9.15 -9.12
C VAL A 88 -3.91 9.35 -7.66
N LYS A 89 -5.20 9.19 -7.31
CA LYS A 89 -5.65 9.25 -5.91
C LYS A 89 -5.43 7.91 -5.21
N THR A 90 -4.93 7.94 -3.98
CA THR A 90 -4.73 6.76 -3.14
C THR A 90 -5.09 7.01 -1.67
N TYR A 91 -5.68 5.98 -1.05
CA TYR A 91 -5.86 5.92 0.41
C TYR A 91 -4.75 5.09 1.09
N SER A 92 -3.94 4.37 0.32
CA SER A 92 -2.87 3.53 0.86
C SER A 92 -1.66 4.38 1.22
N ARG A 93 -1.64 4.85 2.47
CA ARG A 93 -0.52 5.59 3.07
C ARG A 93 0.64 4.69 3.48
N ASP A 94 0.41 3.39 3.57
CA ASP A 94 1.36 2.36 3.97
C ASP A 94 2.22 1.84 2.82
N THR A 95 1.87 2.20 1.58
CA THR A 95 2.63 1.89 0.37
C THR A 95 4.01 2.55 0.41
N THR A 96 5.02 1.74 0.13
CA THR A 96 6.42 2.14 0.00
C THR A 96 6.67 2.59 -1.43
N ILE A 97 7.36 3.71 -1.61
CA ILE A 97 7.66 4.27 -2.91
C ILE A 97 8.71 3.38 -3.60
N ILE A 98 8.36 2.93 -4.80
CA ILE A 98 9.23 2.13 -5.66
C ILE A 98 9.81 3.00 -6.79
N PRO A 99 10.94 2.61 -7.41
CA PRO A 99 11.52 3.37 -8.52
C PRO A 99 10.54 3.66 -9.66
N GLU A 100 9.60 2.75 -9.95
CA GLU A 100 8.57 2.93 -10.99
C GLU A 100 7.61 4.11 -10.71
N PHE A 101 7.56 4.62 -9.48
CA PHE A 101 6.65 5.72 -9.13
C PHE A 101 7.28 7.10 -9.38
N VAL A 102 8.56 7.16 -9.70
CA VAL A 102 9.28 8.41 -9.93
C VAL A 102 8.69 9.14 -11.14
N GLY A 103 8.52 10.46 -11.01
CA GLY A 103 7.93 11.31 -12.05
C GLY A 103 6.40 11.29 -12.09
N HIS A 104 5.74 10.61 -11.15
CA HIS A 104 4.29 10.58 -11.04
C HIS A 104 3.79 11.44 -9.88
N THR A 105 2.62 12.05 -10.07
CA THR A 105 1.91 12.78 -9.01
C THR A 105 0.86 11.88 -8.38
N ILE A 106 1.07 11.51 -7.12
CA ILE A 106 0.14 10.70 -6.34
C ILE A 106 -0.54 11.58 -5.30
N ALA A 107 -1.86 11.66 -5.37
CA ALA A 107 -2.66 12.35 -4.39
C ALA A 107 -2.97 11.41 -3.21
N VAL A 108 -2.31 11.64 -2.08
CA VAL A 108 -2.37 10.80 -0.88
C VAL A 108 -3.41 11.35 0.10
N HIS A 109 -4.33 10.50 0.56
CA HIS A 109 -5.34 10.89 1.53
C HIS A 109 -4.72 11.14 2.92
N ASN A 110 -4.95 12.32 3.52
CA ASN A 110 -4.45 12.65 4.86
C ASN A 110 -5.49 12.49 5.98
N GLY A 111 -6.67 11.97 5.67
CA GLY A 111 -7.80 11.84 6.60
C GLY A 111 -8.92 12.85 6.37
N LYS A 112 -8.66 13.94 5.63
CA LYS A 112 -9.66 14.95 5.26
C LYS A 112 -9.68 15.20 3.76
N THR A 113 -8.50 15.40 3.18
CA THR A 113 -8.30 15.77 1.78
C THR A 113 -7.22 14.90 1.15
N PHE A 114 -7.12 14.95 -0.18
CA PHE A 114 -6.03 14.35 -0.91
C PHE A 114 -4.94 15.39 -1.15
N VAL A 115 -3.74 15.13 -0.65
CA VAL A 115 -2.56 15.98 -0.84
C VAL A 115 -1.81 15.47 -2.08
N PRO A 116 -1.68 16.25 -3.17
CA PRO A 116 -0.89 15.86 -4.33
C PRO A 116 0.59 15.88 -3.98
N VAL A 117 1.26 14.73 -4.11
CA VAL A 117 2.69 14.56 -3.90
C VAL A 117 3.33 14.18 -5.23
N TYR A 118 4.24 15.02 -5.72
CA TYR A 118 5.08 14.68 -6.86
C TYR A 118 6.28 13.86 -6.38
N ILE A 119 6.49 12.67 -6.97
CA ILE A 119 7.47 11.71 -6.49
C ILE A 119 8.81 11.91 -7.20
N THR A 120 9.86 12.18 -6.42
CA THR A 120 11.25 12.25 -6.87
C THR A 120 12.01 10.96 -6.54
N ALA A 121 13.20 10.78 -7.11
CA ALA A 121 14.03 9.59 -6.89
C ALA A 121 14.47 9.44 -5.42
N ASP A 122 14.71 10.56 -4.72
CA ASP A 122 15.13 10.55 -3.32
C ASP A 122 14.05 10.05 -2.36
N MET A 123 12.78 10.03 -2.81
CA MET A 123 11.66 9.52 -2.01
C MET A 123 11.55 7.99 -2.06
N VAL A 124 12.32 7.30 -2.93
CA VAL A 124 12.28 5.84 -3.06
C VAL A 124 12.68 5.17 -1.74
N GLY A 125 11.88 4.20 -1.30
CA GLY A 125 12.08 3.51 -0.02
C GLY A 125 11.30 4.09 1.16
N HIS A 126 10.82 5.33 1.06
CA HIS A 126 9.93 5.94 2.06
C HIS A 126 8.47 5.52 1.87
N LYS A 127 7.62 5.75 2.88
CA LYS A 127 6.18 5.51 2.76
C LYS A 127 5.46 6.75 2.25
N LEU A 128 4.44 6.56 1.40
CA LEU A 128 3.59 7.64 0.91
C LEU A 128 2.95 8.48 2.02
N GLY A 129 2.64 7.86 3.16
CA GLY A 129 2.05 8.53 4.31
C GLY A 129 2.96 9.56 4.99
N GLU A 130 4.27 9.48 4.81
CA GLU A 130 5.26 10.43 5.37
C GLU A 130 5.13 11.81 4.70
N PHE A 131 4.78 11.84 3.42
CA PHE A 131 4.63 13.06 2.62
C PHE A 131 3.23 13.68 2.72
N ALA A 132 2.33 13.09 3.51
CA ALA A 132 0.95 13.57 3.70
C ALA A 132 0.63 13.71 5.20
N PRO A 133 0.91 14.89 5.81
CA PRO A 133 0.68 15.12 7.23
C PRO A 133 -0.82 15.10 7.56
N THR A 134 -1.16 14.45 8.67
CA THR A 134 -2.57 14.24 9.11
C THR A 134 -3.07 15.29 10.08
N ARG A 135 -2.15 16.01 10.75
CA ARG A 135 -2.45 17.03 11.74
C ARG A 135 -1.80 18.33 11.28
N THR A 136 -2.53 19.42 11.43
CA THR A 136 -1.96 20.76 11.26
C THR A 136 -1.13 21.09 12.50
N PHE A 137 0.16 21.35 12.30
CA PHE A 137 1.00 21.88 13.37
C PHE A 137 0.59 23.34 13.59
N LYS A 138 0.08 23.67 14.79
CA LYS A 138 -0.38 25.02 15.13
C LYS A 138 0.71 25.91 15.76
N GLY A 139 1.97 25.44 15.77
CA GLY A 139 3.03 26.05 16.57
C GLY A 139 2.91 25.66 18.05
N HIS A 140 4.00 25.82 18.79
CA HIS A 140 3.92 25.97 20.24
C HIS A 140 3.37 27.39 20.51
N PRO A 141 2.46 27.60 21.46
CA PRO A 141 2.03 28.95 21.79
C PRO A 141 3.22 29.71 22.39
N GLU A 142 3.91 30.49 21.57
CA GLU A 142 4.79 31.53 22.07
C GLU A 142 3.91 32.55 22.82
N LYS A 143 4.32 32.93 24.04
CA LYS A 143 3.68 34.01 24.77
C LYS A 143 4.05 35.36 24.14
N SER A 144 3.63 35.61 22.90
CA SER A 144 3.76 36.95 22.31
C SER A 144 2.94 37.13 21.03
N ALA A 145 2.26 38.28 21.01
CA ALA A 145 1.56 38.92 19.90
C ALA A 145 0.32 38.21 19.35
N LYS A 146 -0.84 38.61 19.89
CA LYS A 146 -2.12 38.60 19.18
C LYS A 146 -1.95 39.36 17.85
N VAL A 147 -1.70 38.65 16.75
CA VAL A 147 -1.79 39.24 15.41
C VAL A 147 -3.27 39.37 15.07
N ALA A 148 -3.74 40.62 15.02
CA ALA A 148 -5.10 40.98 14.65
C ALA A 148 -5.44 40.44 13.25
N LYS A 149 -6.54 39.67 13.16
CA LYS A 149 -7.12 39.26 11.87
C LYS A 149 -7.61 40.50 11.13
N LYS A 150 -7.05 40.77 9.94
CA LYS A 150 -7.58 41.78 9.02
C LYS A 150 -8.88 41.24 8.40
N LYS A 151 -9.89 42.12 8.36
CA LYS A 151 -11.28 41.90 7.95
C LYS A 151 -11.40 41.53 6.48
#